data_AF-B5W6T2-F1
#
_entry.id   AF-B5W6T2-F1
#
_cell.length_a   1.000
_cell.length_b   1.000
_cell.length_c   1.000
_cell.angle_alpha   90.00
_cell.angle_beta   90.00
_cell.angle_gamma   90.00
#
_symmetry.space_group_name_H-M   'P 1'
#
loop_
_entity.id
_entity.type
_entity.pdbx_description
1 polymer ?
#
loop_
_entity_poly.entity_id
_entity_poly.type
_entity_poly.pdbx_seq_one_letter_code
_entity_poly.pdbx_strand_id
1 'polypeptide(L)'
;MNTQELFGQLIPIPPQITDYLQRISGDIEPSQFPEIAERAIAVWVVHRYLKRFDYQSDFRSSSAWNIAAQVLTDWGDLEIWEEGESLGIVECIPLPANAESLEIPEGAVISDRIAYIAVEINPPQTWGKIVGFTPTLEIEDPELSIDREDLLECDRLLDLLELAEPLADPSRFAELESYWSGLGEWSAEARQAVVAQLERALLLETMEPLQVESAAQEVEALIAQSVAESARELAVRENAEDESRQELRSILRRLFESLRGAED
;
A
#
# COMPACT_ATOMS: atom_id res chain seq x y z
N MET A 1 -18.66 22.79 6.95
CA MET A 1 -18.30 21.50 7.58
C MET A 1 -19.10 21.33 8.85
N ASN A 2 -19.92 20.29 8.91
CA ASN A 2 -20.82 20.04 10.03
C ASN A 2 -20.07 19.29 11.14
N THR A 3 -20.21 19.72 12.39
CA THR A 3 -19.41 19.23 13.53
C THR A 3 -19.70 17.78 13.90
N GLN A 4 -20.80 17.20 13.38
CA GLN A 4 -21.18 15.79 13.58
C GLN A 4 -20.45 14.81 12.66
N GLU A 5 -19.98 15.21 11.48
CA GLU A 5 -19.22 14.34 10.55
C GLU A 5 -17.78 14.09 11.05
N LEU A 6 -17.21 15.05 11.78
CA LEU A 6 -15.84 14.96 12.32
C LEU A 6 -15.68 13.87 13.40
N PHE A 7 -16.71 13.54 14.19
CA PHE A 7 -16.54 12.67 15.35
C PHE A 7 -16.26 11.20 15.01
N GLY A 8 -16.64 10.74 13.81
CA GLY A 8 -16.34 9.38 13.32
C GLY A 8 -14.91 9.24 12.78
N GLN A 9 -14.38 10.29 12.17
CA GLN A 9 -13.11 10.27 11.45
C GLN A 9 -11.89 10.61 12.34
N LEU A 10 -12.10 11.35 13.44
CA LEU A 10 -11.00 11.70 14.33
C LEU A 10 -10.57 10.49 15.18
N ILE A 11 -9.26 10.22 15.14
CA ILE A 11 -8.59 9.21 15.94
C ILE A 11 -7.88 9.92 17.11
N PRO A 12 -8.26 9.66 18.37
CA PRO A 12 -7.57 10.24 19.50
C PRO A 12 -6.14 9.69 19.61
N ILE A 13 -5.19 10.59 19.89
CA ILE A 13 -3.80 10.26 20.18
C ILE A 13 -3.63 10.36 21.70
N PRO A 14 -3.50 9.24 22.42
CA PRO A 14 -3.34 9.27 23.87
C PRO A 14 -1.99 9.89 24.26
N PRO A 15 -1.90 10.62 25.39
CA PRO A 15 -0.63 11.20 25.86
C PRO A 15 0.50 10.19 26.00
N GLN A 16 0.19 8.91 26.25
CA GLN A 16 1.19 7.85 26.36
C GLN A 16 2.00 7.65 25.07
N ILE A 17 1.41 7.96 23.90
CA ILE A 17 2.09 7.91 22.60
C ILE A 17 3.14 9.02 22.52
N THR A 18 2.73 10.26 22.78
CA THR A 18 3.64 11.42 22.75
C THR A 18 4.69 11.34 23.85
N ASP A 19 4.34 10.87 25.04
CA ASP A 19 5.27 10.69 26.16
C ASP A 19 6.33 9.63 25.83
N TYR A 20 5.97 8.57 25.11
CA TYR A 20 6.92 7.56 24.64
C TYR A 20 7.90 8.16 23.63
N LEU A 21 7.40 8.87 22.61
CA LEU A 21 8.23 9.51 21.59
C LEU A 21 9.19 10.54 22.22
N GLN A 22 8.72 11.33 23.18
CA GLN A 22 9.58 12.27 23.91
C GLN A 22 10.67 11.58 24.74
N ARG A 23 10.47 10.34 25.21
CA ARG A 23 11.51 9.62 25.95
C ARG A 23 12.65 9.14 25.04
N ILE A 24 12.33 8.78 23.81
CA ILE A 24 13.32 8.31 22.83
C ILE A 24 13.98 9.46 22.06
N SER A 25 13.51 10.70 22.22
CA SER A 25 14.04 11.87 21.52
C SER A 25 15.52 12.15 21.82
N GLY A 26 16.05 11.65 22.94
CA GLY A 26 17.45 11.82 23.32
C GLY A 26 18.44 11.10 22.41
N ASP A 27 17.97 10.07 21.70
CA ASP A 27 18.77 9.26 20.78
C ASP A 27 18.65 9.74 19.31
N ILE A 28 17.93 10.84 19.07
CA ILE A 28 17.59 11.38 17.76
C ILE A 28 18.09 12.83 17.65
N GLU A 29 18.58 13.23 16.47
CA GLU A 29 18.98 14.61 16.22
C GLU A 29 17.77 15.55 16.42
N PRO A 30 17.87 16.64 17.21
CA PRO A 30 16.71 17.49 17.53
C PRO A 30 15.98 18.07 16.31
N SER A 31 16.69 18.27 15.19
CA SER A 31 16.09 18.75 13.94
C SER A 31 15.27 17.69 13.20
N GLN A 32 15.54 16.41 13.41
CA GLN A 32 14.85 15.29 12.74
C GLN A 32 13.66 14.76 13.57
N PHE A 33 13.70 14.98 14.88
CA PHE A 33 12.69 14.45 15.81
C PHE A 33 11.24 14.79 15.45
N PRO A 34 10.87 16.02 15.02
CA PRO A 34 9.49 16.35 14.68
C PRO A 34 8.92 15.45 13.57
N GLU A 35 9.64 15.28 12.47
CA GLU A 35 9.21 14.46 11.33
C GLU A 35 9.10 12.97 11.71
N ILE A 36 10.08 12.47 12.46
CA ILE A 36 10.06 11.09 12.98
C ILE A 36 8.86 10.85 13.88
N ALA A 37 8.56 11.81 14.78
CA ALA A 37 7.43 11.71 15.69
C ALA A 37 6.10 11.74 14.94
N GLU A 38 5.96 12.59 13.92
CA GLU A 38 4.76 12.67 13.09
C GLU A 38 4.51 11.36 12.33
N ARG A 39 5.54 10.75 11.74
CA ARG A 39 5.40 9.42 11.09
C ARG A 39 4.95 8.34 12.06
N ALA A 40 5.57 8.25 13.23
CA ALA A 40 5.17 7.28 14.25
C ALA A 40 3.70 7.48 14.69
N ILE A 41 3.27 8.74 14.81
CA ILE A 41 1.88 9.09 15.12
C ILE A 41 0.94 8.73 13.96
N ALA A 42 1.34 8.95 12.71
CA ALA A 42 0.55 8.57 11.54
C ALA A 42 0.27 7.06 11.53
N VAL A 43 1.31 6.24 11.77
CA VAL A 43 1.16 4.78 11.92
C VAL A 43 0.19 4.42 13.05
N TRP A 44 0.29 5.09 14.20
CA TRP A 44 -0.67 4.88 15.30
C TRP A 44 -2.10 5.23 14.89
N VAL A 45 -2.31 6.34 14.17
CA VAL A 45 -3.63 6.78 13.71
C VAL A 45 -4.26 5.73 12.79
N VAL A 46 -3.52 5.24 11.80
CA VAL A 46 -3.99 4.21 10.86
C VAL A 46 -4.26 2.90 11.60
N HIS A 47 -3.33 2.44 12.45
CA HIS A 47 -3.53 1.25 13.29
C HIS A 47 -4.83 1.34 14.11
N ARG A 48 -5.10 2.50 14.73
CA ARG A 48 -6.31 2.70 15.54
C ARG A 48 -7.58 2.81 14.71
N TYR A 49 -7.49 3.32 13.47
CA TYR A 49 -8.59 3.31 12.51
C TYR A 49 -8.95 1.87 12.12
N LEU A 50 -7.98 1.11 11.61
CA LEU A 50 -8.16 -0.28 11.15
C LEU A 50 -8.74 -1.18 12.25
N LYS A 51 -8.25 -1.02 13.49
CA LYS A 51 -8.76 -1.75 14.64
C LYS A 51 -10.25 -1.49 14.97
N ARG A 52 -10.88 -0.44 14.45
CA ARG A 52 -12.33 -0.22 14.61
C ARG A 52 -13.16 -1.13 13.71
N PHE A 53 -12.55 -1.67 12.66
CA PHE A 53 -13.14 -2.56 11.67
C PHE A 53 -12.55 -3.97 11.78
N ASP A 54 -12.07 -4.34 12.97
CA ASP A 54 -11.56 -5.67 13.32
C ASP A 54 -10.31 -6.18 12.54
N TYR A 55 -9.73 -5.37 11.65
CA TYR A 55 -8.39 -5.61 11.10
C TYR A 55 -7.30 -5.60 12.17
N GLN A 56 -6.38 -6.56 12.07
CA GLN A 56 -5.25 -6.71 12.97
C GLN A 56 -4.02 -6.01 12.40
N SER A 57 -3.28 -5.32 13.26
CA SER A 57 -1.97 -4.73 12.93
C SER A 57 -1.20 -4.47 14.23
N ASP A 58 0.13 -4.51 14.17
CA ASP A 58 0.99 -4.13 15.30
C ASP A 58 1.81 -2.89 14.93
N PHE A 59 1.35 -1.72 15.35
CA PHE A 59 2.09 -0.49 15.12
C PHE A 59 3.51 -0.50 15.71
N ARG A 60 3.81 -1.38 16.69
CA ARG A 60 5.15 -1.47 17.28
C ARG A 60 6.15 -2.24 16.42
N SER A 61 5.69 -3.07 15.49
CA SER A 61 6.57 -3.74 14.53
C SER A 61 6.96 -2.84 13.36
N SER A 62 6.26 -1.72 13.18
CA SER A 62 6.58 -0.69 12.19
C SER A 62 8.00 -0.16 12.37
N SER A 63 8.67 0.09 11.25
CA SER A 63 9.93 0.81 11.15
C SER A 63 9.83 2.20 11.79
N ALA A 64 8.67 2.86 11.69
CA ALA A 64 8.41 4.14 12.35
C ALA A 64 8.39 4.06 13.89
N TRP A 65 8.41 2.87 14.49
CA TRP A 65 8.45 2.66 15.94
C TRP A 65 9.75 1.99 16.42
N ASN A 66 10.68 1.74 15.50
CA ASN A 66 12.02 1.24 15.77
C ASN A 66 13.04 2.39 15.69
N ILE A 67 13.72 2.70 16.79
CA ILE A 67 14.65 3.85 16.88
C ILE A 67 15.74 3.81 15.78
N ALA A 68 16.30 2.62 15.50
CA ALA A 68 17.34 2.51 14.49
C ALA A 68 16.79 2.74 13.08
N ALA A 69 15.61 2.20 12.77
CA ALA A 69 14.97 2.39 11.48
C ALA A 69 14.46 3.83 11.28
N GLN A 70 13.92 4.46 12.32
CA GLN A 70 13.45 5.86 12.31
C GLN A 70 14.53 6.85 11.85
N VAL A 71 15.80 6.59 12.17
CA VAL A 71 16.94 7.44 11.80
C VAL A 71 17.45 7.14 10.39
N LEU A 72 17.31 5.89 9.93
CA LEU A 72 17.86 5.40 8.67
C LEU A 72 16.89 5.44 7.50
N THR A 73 15.59 5.51 7.78
CA THR A 73 14.50 5.41 6.81
C THR A 73 13.46 6.48 7.07
N ASP A 74 12.68 6.77 6.05
CA ASP A 74 11.50 7.62 6.10
C ASP A 74 10.18 6.84 6.15
N TRP A 75 10.26 5.55 6.49
CA TRP A 75 9.14 4.63 6.44
C TRP A 75 8.15 4.80 7.61
N GLY A 76 6.87 4.75 7.25
CA GLY A 76 5.66 4.67 8.05
C GLY A 76 4.90 3.37 7.77
N ASP A 77 5.61 2.27 7.55
CA ASP A 77 5.08 0.96 7.22
C ASP A 77 4.17 0.38 8.31
N LEU A 78 3.05 -0.20 7.91
CA LEU A 78 2.14 -0.92 8.79
C LEU A 78 1.60 -2.15 8.08
N GLU A 79 1.95 -3.33 8.57
CA GLU A 79 1.39 -4.59 8.05
C GLU A 79 -0.01 -4.85 8.62
N ILE A 80 -0.92 -5.23 7.74
CA ILE A 80 -2.33 -5.49 8.02
C ILE A 80 -2.61 -6.98 7.90
N TRP A 81 -3.40 -7.50 8.83
CA TRP A 81 -3.71 -8.91 8.96
C TRP A 81 -5.20 -9.14 9.18
N GLU A 82 -5.72 -10.23 8.65
CA GLU A 82 -7.07 -10.74 8.90
C GLU A 82 -7.04 -12.27 9.05
N GLU A 83 -7.73 -12.80 10.06
CA GLU A 83 -7.77 -14.23 10.40
C GLU A 83 -6.42 -15.00 10.46
N GLY A 84 -5.30 -14.28 10.58
CA GLY A 84 -3.94 -14.85 10.64
C GLY A 84 -3.19 -14.84 9.31
N GLU A 85 -3.76 -14.25 8.27
CA GLU A 85 -3.16 -14.02 6.97
C GLU A 85 -2.79 -12.54 6.80
N SER A 86 -1.64 -12.28 6.16
CA SER A 86 -1.20 -10.92 5.87
C SER A 86 -1.94 -10.42 4.63
N LEU A 87 -2.62 -9.29 4.76
CA LEU A 87 -3.29 -8.59 3.66
C LEU A 87 -2.35 -7.64 2.92
N GLY A 88 -1.18 -7.35 3.47
CA GLY A 88 -0.18 -6.46 2.87
C GLY A 88 0.25 -5.32 3.79
N ILE A 89 1.13 -4.48 3.27
CA ILE A 89 1.76 -3.38 4.02
C ILE A 89 1.28 -2.05 3.47
N VAL A 90 0.83 -1.14 4.33
CA VAL A 90 0.51 0.24 3.94
C VAL A 90 1.58 1.19 4.43
N GLU A 91 1.76 2.30 3.71
CA GLU A 91 2.70 3.35 4.06
C GLU A 91 1.95 4.57 4.62
N CYS A 92 2.15 4.87 5.90
CA CYS A 92 1.45 5.95 6.60
C CYS A 92 2.24 7.26 6.53
N ILE A 93 1.74 8.23 5.77
CA ILE A 93 2.45 9.48 5.46
C ILE A 93 1.76 10.66 6.16
N PRO A 94 2.45 11.41 7.05
CA PRO A 94 1.93 12.65 7.61
C PRO A 94 1.67 13.69 6.51
N LEU A 95 0.48 14.26 6.48
CA LEU A 95 0.06 15.30 5.55
C LEU A 95 -0.29 16.59 6.32
N PRO A 96 0.43 17.70 6.11
CA PRO A 96 0.06 18.99 6.68
C PRO A 96 -1.37 19.40 6.30
N ALA A 97 -2.08 20.06 7.22
CA ALA A 97 -3.49 20.43 7.01
C ALA A 97 -3.72 21.35 5.79
N ASN A 98 -2.70 22.10 5.39
CA ASN A 98 -2.71 23.04 4.27
C ASN A 98 -1.89 22.57 3.06
N ALA A 99 -1.41 21.33 3.05
CA ALA A 99 -0.73 20.76 1.89
C ALA A 99 -1.75 20.52 0.76
N GLU A 100 -1.36 20.91 -0.46
CA GLU A 100 -2.14 20.71 -1.68
C GLU A 100 -1.91 19.32 -2.29
N SER A 101 -0.80 18.68 -1.96
CA SER A 101 -0.39 17.36 -2.44
C SER A 101 0.16 16.49 -1.29
N LEU A 102 0.06 15.18 -1.45
CA LEU A 102 0.74 14.15 -0.66
C LEU A 102 2.10 13.85 -1.27
N GLU A 103 3.18 14.17 -0.54
CA GLU A 103 4.52 13.84 -0.97
C GLU A 103 4.92 12.44 -0.49
N ILE A 104 5.13 11.50 -1.43
CA ILE A 104 5.58 10.13 -1.16
C ILE A 104 7.11 10.14 -1.02
N PRO A 105 7.69 9.68 0.11
CA PRO A 105 9.13 9.62 0.25
C PRO A 105 9.77 8.63 -0.74
N GLU A 106 10.86 9.02 -1.42
CA GLU A 106 11.57 8.14 -2.38
C GLU A 106 11.93 6.78 -1.76
N GLY A 107 12.37 6.79 -0.49
CA GLY A 107 12.73 5.58 0.23
C GLY A 107 11.54 4.64 0.47
N ALA A 108 10.33 5.17 0.52
CA ALA A 108 9.09 4.43 0.78
C ALA A 108 8.42 3.87 -0.49
N VAL A 109 8.99 4.14 -1.67
CA VAL A 109 8.55 3.52 -2.93
C VAL A 109 9.10 2.10 -3.02
N ILE A 110 8.41 1.18 -2.35
CA ILE A 110 8.73 -0.25 -2.31
C ILE A 110 7.54 -1.03 -2.87
N SER A 111 7.82 -2.03 -3.69
CA SER A 111 6.82 -2.80 -4.43
C SER A 111 5.90 -3.67 -3.55
N ASP A 112 6.18 -3.80 -2.26
CA ASP A 112 5.38 -4.57 -1.30
C ASP A 112 4.29 -3.72 -0.60
N ARG A 113 4.23 -2.42 -0.86
CA ARG A 113 3.17 -1.55 -0.34
C ARG A 113 1.89 -1.77 -1.14
N ILE A 114 0.75 -1.88 -0.46
CA ILE A 114 -0.57 -1.97 -1.11
C ILE A 114 -1.23 -0.59 -1.25
N ALA A 115 -0.87 0.37 -0.39
CA ALA A 115 -1.35 1.75 -0.46
C ALA A 115 -0.49 2.77 0.31
N TYR A 116 -0.56 4.03 -0.10
CA TYR A 116 -0.04 5.20 0.60
C TYR A 116 -1.19 5.97 1.26
N ILE A 117 -1.14 6.11 2.59
CA ILE A 117 -2.21 6.68 3.40
C ILE A 117 -1.80 8.06 3.90
N ALA A 118 -2.55 9.09 3.50
CA ALA A 118 -2.36 10.46 3.97
C ALA A 118 -3.00 10.68 5.35
N VAL A 119 -2.22 11.11 6.32
CA VAL A 119 -2.68 11.32 7.70
C VAL A 119 -2.46 12.76 8.15
N GLU A 120 -3.54 13.47 8.44
CA GLU A 120 -3.46 14.80 9.05
C GLU A 120 -3.41 14.65 10.57
N ILE A 121 -2.40 15.27 11.19
CA ILE A 121 -2.19 15.29 12.64
C ILE A 121 -2.37 16.74 13.11
N ASN A 122 -3.12 16.94 14.19
CA ASN A 122 -3.28 18.28 14.73
C ASN A 122 -1.99 18.76 15.41
N PRO A 123 -1.68 20.08 15.43
CA PRO A 123 -0.43 20.57 16.01
C PRO A 123 -0.20 20.17 17.49
N PRO A 124 -1.24 20.09 18.35
CA PRO A 124 -1.09 19.54 19.71
C PRO A 124 -0.82 18.04 19.81
N GLN A 125 -0.88 17.29 18.70
CA GLN A 125 -0.76 15.83 18.63
C GLN A 125 -1.73 15.09 19.55
N THR A 126 -2.96 15.59 19.66
CA THR A 126 -4.05 14.99 20.46
C THR A 126 -5.07 14.22 19.62
N TRP A 127 -5.09 14.46 18.30
CA TRP A 127 -5.88 13.68 17.36
C TRP A 127 -5.23 13.66 15.97
N GLY A 128 -5.54 12.63 15.20
CA GLY A 128 -5.27 12.57 13.76
C GLY A 128 -6.50 12.11 12.99
N LYS A 129 -6.44 12.19 11.67
CA LYS A 129 -7.45 11.61 10.76
C LYS A 129 -6.77 11.16 9.48
N ILE A 130 -7.31 10.12 8.86
CA ILE A 130 -6.97 9.77 7.49
C ILE A 130 -7.66 10.78 6.57
N VAL A 131 -6.88 11.46 5.74
CA VAL A 131 -7.38 12.41 4.74
C VAL A 131 -7.90 11.67 3.52
N GLY A 132 -7.15 10.64 3.12
CA GLY A 132 -7.42 9.78 1.98
C GLY A 132 -6.23 8.86 1.76
N PHE A 133 -6.24 8.11 0.66
CA PHE A 133 -5.14 7.24 0.28
C PHE A 133 -5.06 7.10 -1.24
N THR A 134 -3.94 6.58 -1.73
CA THR A 134 -3.80 6.10 -3.11
C THR A 134 -3.26 4.65 -3.10
N PRO A 135 -3.80 3.72 -3.89
CA PRO A 135 -3.17 2.42 -4.11
C PRO A 135 -1.80 2.59 -4.79
N THR A 136 -0.87 1.65 -4.61
CA THR A 136 0.57 1.79 -4.95
C THR A 136 0.96 2.01 -6.43
N LEU A 137 0.08 2.43 -7.33
CA LEU A 137 0.35 2.40 -8.79
C LEU A 137 -0.09 3.65 -9.53
N GLU A 138 0.38 4.78 -9.02
CA GLU A 138 0.45 6.03 -9.77
C GLU A 138 1.90 6.43 -10.03
N ILE A 139 2.82 5.46 -10.08
CA ILE A 139 4.26 5.73 -10.12
C ILE A 139 4.87 5.18 -11.43
N GLU A 140 4.19 5.40 -12.57
CA GLU A 140 4.87 5.38 -13.88
C GLU A 140 5.68 6.68 -13.99
N ASP A 141 6.99 6.62 -13.73
CA ASP A 141 7.79 7.73 -13.16
C ASP A 141 7.29 8.10 -11.76
N PRO A 142 8.17 8.41 -10.80
CA PRO A 142 7.74 8.70 -9.46
C PRO A 142 7.08 10.07 -9.41
N GLU A 143 5.78 10.12 -9.70
CA GLU A 143 4.88 11.09 -9.11
C GLU A 143 4.87 10.81 -7.60
N LEU A 144 5.95 11.25 -6.96
CA LEU A 144 6.12 11.34 -5.52
C LEU A 144 5.19 12.41 -4.93
N SER A 145 4.22 12.89 -5.69
CA SER A 145 3.35 14.00 -5.35
C SER A 145 1.99 13.71 -5.96
N ILE A 146 1.03 13.38 -5.10
CA ILE A 146 -0.35 13.10 -5.49
C ILE A 146 -1.20 14.27 -5.02
N ASP A 147 -1.95 14.89 -5.92
CA ASP A 147 -2.83 16.01 -5.54
C ASP A 147 -3.84 15.52 -4.49
N ARG A 148 -4.04 16.35 -3.45
CA ARG A 148 -4.92 16.01 -2.32
C ARG A 148 -6.36 15.74 -2.77
N GLU A 149 -6.77 16.36 -3.88
CA GLU A 149 -8.10 16.18 -4.48
C GLU A 149 -8.26 14.82 -5.18
N ASP A 150 -7.15 14.18 -5.58
CA ASP A 150 -7.14 12.89 -6.27
C ASP A 150 -7.03 11.69 -5.30
N LEU A 151 -6.74 11.94 -4.02
CA LEU A 151 -6.75 10.91 -2.99
C LEU A 151 -8.15 10.26 -2.85
N LEU A 152 -8.18 8.93 -2.82
CA LEU A 152 -9.39 8.18 -2.53
C LEU A 152 -9.87 8.45 -1.11
N GLU A 153 -11.19 8.50 -0.94
CA GLU A 153 -11.82 8.67 0.36
C GLU A 153 -11.45 7.53 1.32
N CYS A 154 -11.26 7.83 2.59
CA CYS A 154 -10.85 6.87 3.63
C CYS A 154 -11.73 5.62 3.71
N ASP A 155 -13.03 5.71 3.41
CA ASP A 155 -13.94 4.57 3.49
C ASP A 155 -13.60 3.49 2.42
N ARG A 156 -13.03 3.90 1.29
CA ARG A 156 -12.56 3.00 0.22
C ARG A 156 -11.34 2.16 0.63
N LEU A 157 -10.69 2.48 1.75
CA LEU A 157 -9.59 1.68 2.28
C LEU A 157 -10.09 0.31 2.75
N LEU A 158 -11.32 0.23 3.27
CA LEU A 158 -11.91 -1.04 3.67
C LEU A 158 -12.22 -1.88 2.44
N ASP A 159 -12.77 -1.26 1.39
CA ASP A 159 -12.99 -1.93 0.09
C ASP A 159 -11.67 -2.51 -0.47
N LEU A 160 -10.55 -1.79 -0.36
CA LEU A 160 -9.23 -2.29 -0.76
C LEU A 160 -8.85 -3.56 0.04
N LEU A 161 -9.05 -3.56 1.35
CA LEU A 161 -8.68 -4.68 2.23
C LEU A 161 -9.60 -5.89 2.05
N GLU A 162 -10.90 -5.68 1.80
CA GLU A 162 -11.85 -6.75 1.45
C GLU A 162 -11.44 -7.43 0.12
N LEU A 163 -10.91 -6.67 -0.84
CA LEU A 163 -10.36 -7.23 -2.08
C LEU A 163 -9.05 -8.01 -1.84
N ALA A 164 -8.28 -7.64 -0.80
CA ALA A 164 -7.02 -8.28 -0.43
C ALA A 164 -7.22 -9.67 0.18
N GLU A 165 -8.28 -9.87 0.98
CA GLU A 165 -8.56 -11.13 1.69
C GLU A 165 -8.50 -12.37 0.76
N PRO A 166 -9.29 -12.45 -0.33
CA PRO A 166 -9.21 -13.62 -1.21
C PRO A 166 -7.86 -13.73 -1.92
N LEU A 167 -7.13 -12.62 -2.14
CA LEU A 167 -5.80 -12.58 -2.75
C LEU A 167 -4.67 -12.96 -1.77
N ALA A 168 -4.96 -13.11 -0.48
CA ALA A 168 -4.01 -13.61 0.50
C ALA A 168 -3.74 -15.12 0.34
N ASP A 169 -4.65 -15.90 -0.27
CA ASP A 169 -4.47 -17.32 -0.53
C ASP A 169 -3.46 -17.58 -1.67
N PRO A 170 -2.27 -18.16 -1.39
CA PRO A 170 -1.28 -18.50 -2.41
C PRO A 170 -1.82 -19.39 -3.53
N SER A 171 -2.78 -20.26 -3.23
CA SER A 171 -3.28 -21.27 -4.16
C SER A 171 -3.96 -20.67 -5.38
N ARG A 172 -4.50 -19.46 -5.25
CA ARG A 172 -5.13 -18.71 -6.35
C ARG A 172 -4.13 -18.28 -7.42
N PHE A 173 -2.85 -18.14 -7.06
CA PHE A 173 -1.80 -17.67 -7.95
C PHE A 173 -1.11 -18.79 -8.72
N ALA A 174 -1.46 -20.07 -8.52
CA ALA A 174 -0.72 -21.19 -9.11
C ALA A 174 -0.54 -21.08 -10.64
N GLU A 175 -1.56 -20.60 -11.35
CA GLU A 175 -1.48 -20.40 -12.80
C GLU A 175 -0.57 -19.21 -13.17
N LEU A 176 -0.69 -18.09 -12.44
CA LEU A 176 0.12 -16.89 -12.66
C LEU A 176 1.58 -17.10 -12.26
N GLU A 177 1.83 -17.80 -11.15
CA GLU A 177 3.15 -18.23 -10.70
C GLU A 177 3.81 -19.13 -11.74
N SER A 178 3.07 -20.08 -12.33
CA SER A 178 3.60 -20.93 -13.40
C SER A 178 3.96 -20.12 -14.64
N TYR A 179 3.15 -19.12 -15.00
CA TYR A 179 3.43 -18.22 -16.12
C TYR A 179 4.68 -17.37 -15.84
N TRP A 180 4.74 -16.73 -14.67
CA TRP A 180 5.86 -15.88 -14.25
C TRP A 180 7.17 -16.66 -14.14
N SER A 181 7.14 -17.86 -13.55
CA SER A 181 8.32 -18.71 -13.38
C SER A 181 8.93 -19.15 -14.72
N GLY A 182 8.18 -19.06 -15.82
CA GLY A 182 8.70 -19.24 -17.17
C GLY A 182 9.55 -18.07 -17.69
N LEU A 183 9.45 -16.90 -17.04
CA LEU A 183 10.07 -15.64 -17.47
C LEU A 183 11.12 -15.14 -16.46
N GLY A 184 10.87 -15.28 -15.15
CA GLY A 184 11.72 -14.77 -14.07
C GLY A 184 11.50 -15.50 -12.74
N GLU A 185 12.00 -14.91 -11.65
CA GLU A 185 11.86 -15.47 -10.30
C GLU A 185 10.53 -15.01 -9.66
N TRP A 186 9.74 -15.95 -9.16
CA TRP A 186 8.54 -15.66 -8.36
C TRP A 186 8.92 -15.62 -6.87
N SER A 187 9.33 -14.44 -6.40
CA SER A 187 9.64 -14.21 -4.98
C SER A 187 8.40 -13.83 -4.16
N ALA A 188 8.53 -13.79 -2.84
CA ALA A 188 7.45 -13.31 -1.96
C ALA A 188 7.12 -11.84 -2.24
N GLU A 189 8.15 -11.02 -2.50
CA GLU A 189 8.03 -9.60 -2.85
C GLU A 189 7.34 -9.42 -4.21
N ALA A 190 7.72 -10.22 -5.23
CA ALA A 190 7.07 -10.19 -6.54
C ALA A 190 5.58 -10.55 -6.43
N ARG A 191 5.25 -11.55 -5.61
CA ARG A 191 3.86 -11.90 -5.34
C ARG A 191 3.11 -10.75 -4.68
N GLN A 192 3.66 -10.13 -3.63
CA GLN A 192 3.02 -9.01 -2.95
C GLN A 192 2.76 -7.84 -3.92
N ALA A 193 3.74 -7.54 -4.78
CA ALA A 193 3.60 -6.54 -5.81
C ALA A 193 2.44 -6.86 -6.76
N VAL A 194 2.33 -8.11 -7.22
CA VAL A 194 1.22 -8.58 -8.06
C VAL A 194 -0.13 -8.46 -7.36
N VAL A 195 -0.22 -8.87 -6.09
CA VAL A 195 -1.45 -8.74 -5.29
C VAL A 195 -1.92 -7.29 -5.27
N ALA A 196 -1.02 -6.34 -4.98
CA ALA A 196 -1.32 -4.91 -5.00
C ALA A 196 -1.85 -4.42 -6.37
N GLN A 197 -1.34 -4.96 -7.49
CA GLN A 197 -1.83 -4.64 -8.84
C GLN A 197 -3.29 -5.03 -9.04
N LEU A 198 -3.62 -6.23 -8.57
CA LEU A 198 -4.92 -6.82 -8.75
C LEU A 198 -5.97 -6.10 -7.90
N GLU A 199 -5.63 -5.81 -6.65
CA GLU A 199 -6.46 -5.02 -5.73
C GLU A 199 -6.80 -3.66 -6.32
N ARG A 200 -5.80 -2.93 -6.82
CA ARG A 200 -6.03 -1.63 -7.46
C ARG A 200 -6.93 -1.76 -8.68
N ALA A 201 -6.63 -2.70 -9.59
CA ALA A 201 -7.42 -2.87 -10.80
C ALA A 201 -8.89 -3.13 -10.44
N LEU A 202 -9.15 -3.99 -9.45
CA LEU A 202 -10.49 -4.27 -8.96
C LEU A 202 -11.15 -3.06 -8.27
N LEU A 203 -10.37 -2.25 -7.55
CA LEU A 203 -10.86 -1.07 -6.84
C LEU A 203 -11.21 0.10 -7.78
N LEU A 204 -10.33 0.41 -8.74
CA LEU A 204 -10.44 1.60 -9.58
C LEU A 204 -11.28 1.36 -10.84
N GLU A 205 -11.21 0.15 -11.41
CA GLU A 205 -11.91 -0.15 -12.66
C GLU A 205 -13.24 -0.82 -12.41
N THR A 206 -14.27 -0.29 -13.07
CA THR A 206 -15.66 -0.77 -12.91
C THR A 206 -16.05 -1.85 -13.91
N MET A 207 -15.32 -1.96 -15.02
CA MET A 207 -15.61 -2.91 -16.10
C MET A 207 -14.55 -3.99 -16.16
N GLU A 208 -14.96 -5.26 -16.23
CA GLU A 208 -14.04 -6.40 -16.30
C GLU A 208 -12.94 -6.25 -17.38
N PRO A 209 -13.22 -5.82 -18.62
CA PRO A 209 -12.16 -5.69 -19.61
C PRO A 209 -11.09 -4.68 -19.21
N LEU A 210 -11.47 -3.62 -18.48
CA LEU A 210 -10.53 -2.60 -17.99
C LEU A 210 -9.75 -3.12 -16.78
N GLN A 211 -10.40 -3.83 -15.86
CA GLN A 211 -9.73 -4.51 -14.74
C GLN A 211 -8.62 -5.43 -15.25
N VAL A 212 -8.94 -6.30 -16.21
CA VAL A 212 -7.98 -7.26 -16.79
C VAL A 212 -6.85 -6.54 -17.52
N GLU A 213 -7.16 -5.52 -18.30
CA GLU A 213 -6.14 -4.82 -19.07
C GLU A 213 -5.19 -4.00 -18.18
N SER A 214 -5.71 -3.27 -17.20
CA SER A 214 -4.89 -2.52 -16.25
C SER A 214 -3.99 -3.47 -15.46
N ALA A 215 -4.54 -4.55 -14.91
CA ALA A 215 -3.73 -5.54 -14.19
C ALA A 215 -2.68 -6.20 -15.09
N ALA A 216 -3.00 -6.51 -16.35
CA ALA A 216 -2.06 -7.13 -17.28
C ALA A 216 -0.87 -6.22 -17.57
N GLN A 217 -1.11 -4.93 -17.81
CA GLN A 217 -0.05 -3.95 -18.09
C GLN A 217 0.93 -3.85 -16.92
N GLU A 218 0.43 -3.78 -15.69
CA GLU A 218 1.28 -3.67 -14.52
C GLU A 218 2.04 -4.95 -14.20
N VAL A 219 1.38 -6.11 -14.31
CA VAL A 219 2.05 -7.40 -14.11
C VAL A 219 3.15 -7.60 -15.18
N GLU A 220 2.92 -7.18 -16.43
CA GLU A 220 3.96 -7.16 -17.47
C GLU A 220 5.15 -6.25 -17.08
N ALA A 221 4.88 -5.07 -16.50
CA ALA A 221 5.92 -4.17 -16.03
C ALA A 221 6.74 -4.76 -14.88
N LEU A 222 6.09 -5.37 -13.88
CA LEU A 222 6.78 -6.04 -12.76
C LEU A 222 7.64 -7.22 -13.23
N ILE A 223 7.14 -8.03 -14.19
CA ILE A 223 7.92 -9.10 -14.80
C ILE A 223 9.16 -8.52 -15.50
N ALA A 224 9.00 -7.45 -16.27
CA ALA A 224 10.10 -6.81 -16.99
C ALA A 224 11.18 -6.30 -16.01
N GLN A 225 10.78 -5.73 -14.87
CA GLN A 225 11.71 -5.28 -13.82
C GLN A 225 12.45 -6.47 -13.18
N SER A 226 11.75 -7.54 -12.79
CA SER A 226 12.35 -8.74 -12.21
C SER A 226 13.35 -9.43 -13.15
N VAL A 227 13.03 -9.48 -14.45
CA VAL A 227 13.91 -10.04 -15.48
C VAL A 227 15.14 -9.15 -15.72
N ALA A 228 14.96 -7.83 -15.70
CA ALA A 228 16.06 -6.87 -15.85
C ALA A 228 17.06 -6.93 -14.67
N GLU A 229 16.60 -7.21 -13.46
CA GLU A 229 17.44 -7.41 -12.28
C GLU A 229 18.26 -8.72 -12.33
N SER A 230 17.76 -9.75 -13.04
CA SER A 230 18.34 -11.09 -13.04
C SER A 230 19.32 -11.38 -14.21
N ALA A 231 19.34 -10.62 -15.30
CA ALA A 231 20.43 -10.66 -16.29
C ALA A 231 20.54 -9.42 -17.23
N ARG A 232 21.79 -9.05 -17.55
CA ARG A 232 22.16 -8.06 -18.60
C ARG A 232 21.74 -8.52 -20.00
N GLU A 233 21.09 -7.58 -20.69
CA GLU A 233 20.99 -7.38 -22.15
C GLU A 233 20.22 -8.38 -23.05
N LEU A 234 19.45 -7.72 -23.93
CA LEU A 234 19.03 -8.07 -25.30
C LEU A 234 17.72 -8.85 -25.53
N ALA A 235 16.72 -8.05 -25.94
CA ALA A 235 16.08 -8.03 -27.25
C ALA A 235 15.43 -9.32 -27.83
N VAL A 236 14.28 -9.05 -28.44
CA VAL A 236 13.52 -9.80 -29.46
C VAL A 236 12.43 -10.71 -28.88
N ARG A 237 11.15 -10.36 -29.08
CA ARG A 237 10.25 -11.05 -30.04
C ARG A 237 8.85 -10.40 -30.15
N GLU A 238 8.75 -9.38 -30.99
CA GLU A 238 7.50 -8.72 -31.46
C GLU A 238 6.47 -9.62 -32.19
N ASN A 239 6.60 -10.95 -32.18
CA ASN A 239 5.57 -11.87 -32.70
C ASN A 239 5.30 -13.07 -31.77
N ALA A 240 6.05 -13.23 -30.67
CA ALA A 240 5.71 -14.14 -29.58
C ALA A 240 5.06 -13.40 -28.39
N GLU A 241 5.19 -12.07 -28.37
CA GLU A 241 4.57 -11.18 -27.39
C GLU A 241 3.05 -11.26 -27.40
N ASP A 242 2.38 -11.38 -28.56
CA ASP A 242 0.91 -11.37 -28.62
C ASP A 242 0.25 -12.61 -28.00
N GLU A 243 0.81 -13.81 -28.20
CA GLU A 243 0.28 -15.03 -27.58
C GLU A 243 0.51 -15.04 -26.07
N SER A 244 1.71 -14.65 -25.61
CA SER A 244 2.01 -14.52 -24.17
C SER A 244 1.17 -13.42 -23.50
N ARG A 245 0.96 -12.28 -24.16
CA ARG A 245 0.08 -11.20 -23.68
C ARG A 245 -1.37 -11.63 -23.56
N GLN A 246 -1.86 -12.41 -24.52
CA GLN A 246 -3.21 -12.98 -24.47
C GLN A 246 -3.32 -14.05 -23.37
N GLU A 247 -2.28 -14.85 -23.17
CA GLU A 247 -2.22 -15.85 -22.11
C GLU A 247 -2.35 -15.18 -20.74
N LEU A 248 -1.54 -14.17 -20.43
CA LEU A 248 -1.62 -13.43 -19.17
C LEU A 248 -3.02 -12.84 -18.92
N ARG A 249 -3.59 -12.15 -19.92
CA ARG A 249 -4.96 -11.61 -19.82
C ARG A 249 -6.00 -12.70 -19.58
N SER A 250 -5.80 -13.90 -20.13
CA SER A 250 -6.68 -15.04 -19.90
C SER A 250 -6.57 -15.59 -18.46
N ILE A 251 -5.34 -15.62 -17.90
CA ILE A 251 -5.08 -16.03 -16.52
C ILE A 251 -5.73 -15.03 -15.57
N LEU A 252 -5.49 -13.73 -15.78
CA LEU A 252 -6.06 -12.65 -14.97
C LEU A 252 -7.59 -12.63 -15.03
N ARG A 253 -8.19 -12.87 -16.21
CA ARG A 253 -9.64 -12.99 -16.33
C ARG A 253 -10.17 -14.14 -15.47
N ARG A 254 -9.58 -15.33 -15.56
CA ARG A 254 -9.99 -16.48 -14.73
C ARG A 254 -9.82 -16.21 -13.24
N LEU A 255 -8.72 -15.55 -12.86
CA LEU A 255 -8.47 -15.12 -11.49
C LEU A 255 -9.60 -14.21 -11.01
N PHE A 256 -9.91 -13.13 -11.72
CA PHE A 256 -11.00 -12.21 -11.36
C PHE A 256 -12.38 -12.86 -11.35
N GLU A 257 -12.68 -13.75 -12.29
CA GLU A 257 -13.91 -14.56 -12.27
C GLU A 257 -13.99 -15.42 -11.00
N SER A 258 -12.87 -16.02 -10.57
CA SER A 258 -12.81 -16.84 -9.36
C SER A 258 -12.95 -16.05 -8.06
N LEU A 259 -12.57 -14.77 -8.06
CA LEU A 259 -12.75 -13.86 -6.91
C LEU A 259 -14.23 -13.51 -6.76
N ARG A 260 -14.90 -13.16 -7.86
CA ARG A 260 -16.35 -12.86 -7.85
C ARG A 260 -17.21 -14.07 -7.49
N GLY A 261 -16.78 -15.27 -7.85
CA GLY A 261 -17.51 -16.50 -7.55
C GLY A 261 -17.34 -17.03 -6.12
N ALA A 262 -16.50 -16.41 -5.29
CA ALA A 262 -16.30 -16.78 -3.89
C ALA A 262 -17.29 -16.11 -2.92
N GLU A 263 -18.12 -15.18 -3.42
CA GLU A 263 -19.14 -14.45 -2.64
C GLU A 263 -20.49 -15.20 -2.51
N ASP A 264 -20.65 -16.38 -3.14
CA ASP A 264 -21.88 -17.24 -3.14
C ASP A 264 -21.74 -18.51 -2.27
#